data_AF-A0AAW6TXM2-F1
#
_entry.id   AF-A0AAW6TXM2-F1
#
_cell.length_a   1.000
_cell.length_b   1.000
_cell.length_c   1.000
_cell.angle_alpha   90.00
_cell.angle_beta   90.00
_cell.angle_gamma   90.00
#
_symmetry.space_group_name_H-M   'P 1'
#
loop_
_entity.id
_entity.type
_entity.pdbx_description
1 polymer ?
#
loop_
_entity_poly.entity_id
_entity_poly.type
_entity_poly.pdbx_seq_one_letter_code
_entity_poly.pdbx_strand_id
1 'polypeptide(L)'
;MLNTRIKPHATMTDIVELLDRGEAEKALASIAHCGQDSPPWRNARGVCLLRLGRYDEAVRTFRELVFPGGRIVVAEDVPPLHVANFITAMLLKRNLEAAIPLLEHLHEDGNPYVRQLLQATRQWRRSLTWVQRLRCYIGWYPGKPFPLDFPPGGL
;
A
#
# COMPACT_ATOMS: atom_id res chain seq x y z
N MET A 1 -1.79 12.32 43.49
CA MET A 1 -0.82 11.43 42.80
C MET A 1 -1.37 11.15 41.41
N LEU A 2 -0.82 11.78 40.37
CA LEU A 2 -1.25 11.58 38.98
C LEU A 2 -0.75 10.21 38.52
N ASN A 3 -1.68 9.27 38.33
CA ASN A 3 -1.43 7.98 37.70
C ASN A 3 -1.26 8.21 36.20
N THR A 4 -0.08 8.68 35.78
CA THR A 4 0.32 8.64 34.38
C THR A 4 0.51 7.19 33.99
N ARG A 5 -0.56 6.55 33.51
CA ARG A 5 -0.43 5.33 32.70
C ARG A 5 0.47 5.69 31.53
N ILE A 6 1.75 5.34 31.63
CA ILE A 6 2.66 5.30 30.49
C ILE A 6 2.00 4.31 29.54
N LYS A 7 1.33 4.82 28.50
CA LYS A 7 0.87 3.96 27.42
C LYS A 7 2.13 3.29 26.88
N PRO A 8 2.21 1.96 26.80
CA PRO A 8 3.34 1.34 26.11
C PRO A 8 3.35 1.94 24.70
N HIS A 9 4.42 2.67 24.39
CA HIS A 9 4.61 3.24 23.08
C HIS A 9 5.03 2.10 22.16
N ALA A 10 4.09 1.59 21.37
CA ALA A 10 4.43 0.69 20.27
C ALA A 10 5.49 1.39 19.41
N THR A 11 6.51 0.63 19.05
CA THR A 11 7.56 1.06 18.13
C THR A 11 7.25 0.55 16.72
N MET A 12 7.90 1.12 15.70
CA MET A 12 7.75 0.60 14.35
C MET A 12 8.22 -0.86 14.24
N THR A 13 9.25 -1.24 15.01
CA THR A 13 9.75 -2.62 15.09
C THR A 13 8.67 -3.58 15.59
N ASP A 14 7.93 -3.22 16.65
CA ASP A 14 6.85 -4.06 17.17
C ASP A 14 5.75 -4.28 16.12
N ILE A 15 5.45 -3.25 15.33
CA ILE A 15 4.47 -3.36 14.24
C ILE A 15 4.95 -4.30 13.14
N VAL A 16 6.23 -4.20 12.74
CA VAL A 16 6.83 -5.11 11.77
C VAL A 16 6.74 -6.56 12.25
N GLU A 17 7.13 -6.83 13.50
CA GLU A 17 7.07 -8.18 14.07
C GLU A 17 5.65 -8.75 14.11
N LEU A 18 4.66 -7.95 14.50
CA LEU A 18 3.25 -8.37 14.49
C LEU A 18 2.77 -8.69 13.07
N LEU A 19 3.14 -7.87 12.09
CA LEU A 19 2.75 -8.07 10.70
C LEU A 19 3.42 -9.31 10.09
N ASP A 20 4.67 -9.60 10.43
CA ASP A 20 5.39 -10.79 9.97
C ASP A 20 4.79 -12.08 10.54
N ARG A 21 4.20 -12.02 11.74
CA ARG A 21 3.42 -13.12 12.34
C ARG A 21 1.99 -13.22 11.81
N GLY A 22 1.58 -12.34 10.90
CA GLY A 22 0.21 -12.27 10.39
C GLY A 22 -0.81 -11.66 11.35
N GLU A 23 -0.37 -11.05 12.45
CA GLU A 23 -1.23 -10.50 13.50
C GLU A 23 -1.64 -9.04 13.20
N ALA A 24 -2.18 -8.81 12.01
CA ALA A 24 -2.49 -7.47 11.51
C ALA A 24 -3.57 -6.75 12.34
N GLU A 25 -4.54 -7.45 12.96
CA GLU A 25 -5.49 -6.80 13.88
C GLU A 25 -4.79 -6.24 15.12
N LYS A 26 -3.85 -6.99 15.71
CA LYS A 26 -3.10 -6.53 16.89
C LYS A 26 -2.21 -5.34 16.56
N ALA A 27 -1.53 -5.39 15.41
CA ALA A 27 -0.73 -4.26 14.91
C ALA A 27 -1.59 -2.99 14.77
N LEU A 28 -2.76 -3.11 14.13
CA LEU A 28 -3.68 -2.00 13.95
C LEU A 28 -4.18 -1.42 15.29
N ALA A 29 -4.52 -2.30 16.24
CA ALA A 29 -4.95 -1.89 17.58
C ALA A 29 -3.84 -1.15 18.35
N SER A 30 -2.60 -1.62 18.25
CA SER A 30 -1.43 -0.98 18.86
C SER A 30 -1.20 0.43 18.29
N ILE A 31 -1.25 0.60 16.96
CA ILE A 31 -1.12 1.91 16.30
C ILE A 31 -2.21 2.88 16.81
N ALA A 32 -3.46 2.42 16.85
CA ALA A 32 -4.59 3.22 17.32
C ALA A 32 -4.45 3.64 18.80
N HIS A 33 -3.90 2.78 19.65
CA HIS A 33 -3.71 3.06 21.07
C HIS A 33 -2.64 4.15 21.32
N CYS A 34 -1.56 4.12 20.53
CA CYS A 34 -0.45 5.06 20.64
C CYS A 34 -0.76 6.45 20.08
N GLY A 35 -1.80 6.59 19.25
CA GLY A 35 -2.26 7.89 18.72
C GLY A 35 -1.26 8.59 17.81
N GLN A 36 -0.32 7.85 17.22
CA GLN A 36 0.68 8.38 16.31
C GLN A 36 0.08 8.61 14.92
N ASP A 37 0.39 9.77 14.33
CA ASP A 37 -0.21 10.19 13.05
C ASP A 37 0.81 10.76 12.05
N SER A 38 2.10 10.44 12.24
CA SER A 38 3.11 10.81 11.25
C SER A 38 3.02 9.92 9.99
N PRO A 39 3.61 10.32 8.85
CA PRO A 39 3.50 9.58 7.60
C PRO A 39 3.89 8.08 7.71
N PRO A 40 4.98 7.68 8.41
CA PRO A 40 5.29 6.27 8.63
C PRO A 40 4.20 5.49 9.39
N TRP A 41 3.57 6.11 10.40
CA TRP A 41 2.51 5.47 11.18
C TRP A 41 1.21 5.34 10.39
N ARG A 42 0.87 6.32 9.55
CA ARG A 42 -0.24 6.20 8.61
C ARG A 42 0.03 5.12 7.56
N ASN A 43 1.28 5.00 7.08
CA ASN A 43 1.67 3.93 6.17
C ASN A 43 1.47 2.55 6.84
N ALA A 44 1.97 2.39 8.07
CA ALA A 44 1.78 1.20 8.89
C ALA A 44 0.30 0.83 9.07
N ARG A 45 -0.54 1.82 9.39
CA ARG A 45 -1.99 1.63 9.49
C ARG A 45 -2.58 1.12 8.18
N GLY A 46 -2.20 1.73 7.05
CA GLY A 46 -2.64 1.31 5.72
C GLY A 46 -2.23 -0.12 5.37
N VAL A 47 -1.00 -0.52 5.73
CA VAL A 47 -0.51 -1.90 5.52
C VAL A 47 -1.29 -2.90 6.37
N CYS A 48 -1.60 -2.57 7.63
CA CYS A 48 -2.47 -3.40 8.45
C CYS A 48 -3.84 -3.58 7.79
N LEU A 49 -4.46 -2.49 7.32
CA LEU A 49 -5.75 -2.53 6.64
C LEU A 49 -5.71 -3.38 5.35
N LEU A 50 -4.61 -3.31 4.58
CA LEU A 50 -4.40 -4.17 3.42
C LEU A 50 -4.39 -5.66 3.79
N ARG A 51 -3.59 -6.04 4.79
CA ARG A 51 -3.45 -7.45 5.22
C ARG A 51 -4.75 -8.00 5.83
N LEU A 52 -5.61 -7.13 6.34
CA LEU A 52 -6.96 -7.46 6.84
C LEU A 52 -8.04 -7.50 5.75
N GLY A 53 -7.71 -7.27 4.47
CA GLY A 53 -8.70 -7.24 3.39
C GLY A 53 -9.55 -5.96 3.36
N ARG A 54 -9.25 -4.96 4.19
CA ARG A 54 -10.01 -3.70 4.34
C ARG A 54 -9.56 -2.67 3.30
N TYR A 55 -9.66 -3.04 2.03
CA TYR A 55 -9.05 -2.29 0.92
C TYR A 55 -9.59 -0.86 0.77
N ASP A 56 -10.88 -0.64 0.98
CA ASP A 56 -11.47 0.70 0.92
C ASP A 56 -10.90 1.68 1.94
N GLU A 57 -10.58 1.19 3.13
CA GLU A 57 -9.97 2.00 4.18
C GLU A 57 -8.48 2.22 3.91
N ALA A 58 -7.78 1.16 3.46
CA ALA A 58 -6.39 1.27 3.03
C ALA A 58 -6.21 2.32 1.92
N VAL A 59 -7.07 2.28 0.88
CA VAL A 59 -7.07 3.27 -0.21
C VAL A 59 -7.24 4.70 0.33
N ARG A 60 -8.13 4.92 1.31
CA ARG A 60 -8.31 6.26 1.91
C ARG A 60 -7.07 6.70 2.67
N THR A 61 -6.53 5.83 3.55
CA THR A 61 -5.34 6.12 4.35
C THR A 61 -4.12 6.44 3.47
N PHE A 62 -3.88 5.64 2.43
CA PHE A 62 -2.76 5.89 1.52
C PHE A 62 -2.98 7.08 0.60
N ARG A 63 -4.22 7.36 0.18
CA ARG A 63 -4.51 8.55 -0.64
C ARG A 63 -4.10 9.82 0.09
N GLU A 64 -4.34 9.93 1.39
CA GLU A 64 -3.92 11.10 2.17
C GLU A 64 -2.40 11.25 2.26
N LEU A 65 -1.65 10.14 2.18
CA LEU A 65 -0.18 10.15 2.12
C LEU A 65 0.36 10.54 0.75
N VAL A 66 -0.24 10.01 -0.32
CA VAL A 66 0.23 10.20 -1.69
C VAL A 66 -0.23 11.54 -2.27
N PHE A 67 -1.41 11.99 -1.85
CA PHE A 67 -2.10 13.20 -2.33
C PHE A 67 -2.54 14.08 -1.16
N PRO A 68 -1.59 14.66 -0.40
CA PRO A 68 -1.92 15.45 0.78
C PRO A 68 -2.81 16.65 0.42
N GLY A 69 -3.86 16.86 1.21
CA GLY A 69 -4.82 17.96 0.99
C GLY A 69 -5.71 17.80 -0.25
N GLY A 70 -5.87 16.59 -0.78
CA GLY A 70 -6.75 16.32 -1.93
C GLY A 70 -6.17 16.76 -3.28
N ARG A 71 -4.84 16.91 -3.35
CA ARG A 71 -4.14 17.19 -4.61
C ARG A 71 -4.35 16.06 -5.63
N ILE A 72 -4.20 16.39 -6.91
CA ILE A 72 -4.39 15.41 -8.01
C ILE A 72 -3.03 14.82 -8.46
N VAL A 73 -1.93 15.47 -8.07
CA VAL A 73 -0.56 15.08 -8.41
C VAL A 73 0.14 14.55 -7.16
N VAL A 74 0.91 13.48 -7.32
CA VAL A 74 1.76 12.92 -6.26
C VAL A 74 2.78 13.97 -5.85
N ALA A 75 2.91 14.25 -4.55
CA ALA A 75 3.91 15.21 -4.09
C ALA A 75 5.33 14.63 -4.26
N GLU A 76 6.29 15.47 -4.66
CA GLU A 76 7.65 15.06 -5.02
C GLU A 76 8.44 14.44 -3.86
N ASP A 77 8.05 14.75 -2.62
CA ASP A 77 8.67 14.28 -1.39
C ASP A 77 8.06 12.97 -0.87
N VAL A 78 7.03 12.42 -1.54
CA VAL A 78 6.40 11.17 -1.12
C VAL A 78 7.33 10.00 -1.41
N PRO A 79 7.70 9.19 -0.38
CA PRO A 79 8.52 8.01 -0.59
C PRO A 79 7.86 7.04 -1.59
N PRO A 80 8.61 6.46 -2.55
CA PRO A 80 8.07 5.48 -3.51
C PRO A 80 7.38 4.29 -2.85
N LEU A 81 7.81 3.88 -1.66
CA LEU A 81 7.14 2.88 -0.84
C LEU A 81 5.67 3.22 -0.54
N HIS A 82 5.36 4.48 -0.19
CA HIS A 82 3.99 4.90 0.11
C HIS A 82 3.12 4.85 -1.17
N VAL A 83 3.68 5.25 -2.30
CA VAL A 83 3.02 5.14 -3.61
C VAL A 83 2.79 3.68 -3.99
N ALA A 84 3.77 2.81 -3.78
CA ALA A 84 3.64 1.37 -4.01
C ALA A 84 2.52 0.75 -3.17
N ASN A 85 2.43 1.09 -1.88
CA ASN A 85 1.37 0.61 -1.00
C ASN A 85 -0.02 1.11 -1.43
N PHE A 86 -0.11 2.37 -1.89
CA PHE A 86 -1.34 2.90 -2.47
C PHE A 86 -1.76 2.13 -3.73
N ILE A 87 -0.82 1.88 -4.64
CA ILE A 87 -1.05 1.11 -5.85
C ILE A 87 -1.54 -0.29 -5.50
N THR A 88 -0.88 -0.98 -4.57
CA THR A 88 -1.30 -2.31 -4.10
C THR A 88 -2.75 -2.30 -3.59
N ALA A 89 -3.14 -1.30 -2.82
CA ALA A 89 -4.52 -1.18 -2.33
C ALA A 89 -5.53 -1.01 -3.48
N MET A 90 -5.19 -0.25 -4.52
CA MET A 90 -6.03 -0.10 -5.70
C MET A 90 -6.11 -1.38 -6.53
N LEU A 91 -4.99 -2.09 -6.70
CA LEU A 91 -4.95 -3.37 -7.40
C LEU A 91 -5.84 -4.42 -6.72
N LEU A 92 -5.76 -4.52 -5.38
CA LEU A 92 -6.59 -5.44 -4.59
C LEU A 92 -8.07 -5.05 -4.58
N LYS A 93 -8.37 -3.75 -4.63
CA LYS A 93 -9.74 -3.24 -4.85
C LYS A 93 -10.22 -3.45 -6.31
N ARG A 94 -9.39 -4.01 -7.19
CA ARG A 94 -9.66 -4.21 -8.64
C ARG A 94 -9.84 -2.89 -9.40
N ASN A 95 -9.29 -1.80 -8.89
CA ASN A 95 -9.23 -0.51 -9.57
C ASN A 95 -7.94 -0.39 -10.39
N LEU A 96 -7.86 -1.15 -11.48
CA LEU A 96 -6.71 -1.14 -12.39
C LEU A 96 -6.57 0.20 -13.13
N GLU A 97 -7.69 0.87 -13.41
CA GLU A 97 -7.72 2.16 -14.12
C GLU A 97 -6.94 3.24 -13.38
N ALA A 98 -7.09 3.33 -12.06
CA ALA A 98 -6.33 4.28 -11.25
C ALA A 98 -4.92 3.77 -10.90
N ALA A 99 -4.74 2.44 -10.78
CA ALA A 99 -3.48 1.84 -10.36
C ALA A 99 -2.39 1.89 -11.44
N ILE A 100 -2.74 1.56 -12.68
CA ILE A 100 -1.76 1.38 -13.76
C ILE A 100 -1.02 2.68 -14.10
N PRO A 101 -1.66 3.85 -14.22
CA PRO A 101 -0.94 5.10 -14.49
C PRO A 101 0.09 5.44 -13.41
N LEU A 102 -0.25 5.24 -12.13
CA LEU A 102 0.72 5.48 -11.04
C LEU A 102 1.87 4.49 -11.05
N LEU A 103 1.58 3.23 -11.39
CA LEU A 103 2.58 2.17 -11.48
C LEU A 103 3.60 2.39 -12.61
N GLU A 104 3.21 3.07 -13.68
CA GLU A 104 4.11 3.44 -14.79
C GLU A 104 5.09 4.55 -14.41
N HIS A 105 4.72 5.41 -13.46
CA HIS A 105 5.57 6.48 -12.93
C HIS A 105 6.33 6.07 -11.66
N LEU A 106 6.10 4.86 -11.15
CA LEU A 106 6.77 4.36 -9.96
C LEU A 106 8.20 3.93 -10.31
N HIS A 107 9.19 4.63 -9.74
CA HIS A 107 10.59 4.29 -9.88
C HIS A 107 11.06 3.32 -8.78
N GLU A 108 11.96 2.41 -9.13
CA GLU A 108 12.63 1.55 -8.15
C GLU A 108 13.63 2.38 -7.34
N ASP A 109 13.53 2.32 -6.01
CA ASP A 109 14.31 3.12 -5.06
C ASP A 109 15.16 2.26 -4.10
N GLY A 110 15.39 1.00 -4.46
CA GLY A 110 16.09 0.02 -3.64
C GLY A 110 15.23 -0.66 -2.57
N ASN A 111 13.99 -0.19 -2.34
CA ASN A 111 13.07 -0.88 -1.44
C ASN A 111 12.65 -2.24 -2.03
N PRO A 112 12.79 -3.35 -1.28
CA PRO A 112 12.48 -4.69 -1.80
C PRO A 112 11.01 -4.86 -2.17
N TYR A 113 10.09 -4.20 -1.46
CA TYR A 113 8.66 -4.27 -1.75
C TYR A 113 8.32 -3.57 -3.07
N VAL A 114 8.88 -2.38 -3.31
CA VAL A 114 8.72 -1.65 -4.58
C VAL A 114 9.22 -2.52 -5.74
N ARG A 115 10.39 -3.14 -5.60
CA ARG A 115 10.93 -4.08 -6.60
C ARG A 115 9.99 -5.26 -6.86
N GLN A 116 9.47 -5.91 -5.81
CA GLN A 116 8.55 -7.04 -5.95
C GLN A 116 7.28 -6.64 -6.70
N LEU A 117 6.70 -5.48 -6.37
CA LEU A 117 5.52 -4.96 -7.05
C LEU A 117 5.77 -4.68 -8.54
N LEU A 118 6.88 -4.03 -8.87
CA LEU A 118 7.28 -3.78 -10.26
C LEU A 118 7.53 -5.09 -11.02
N GLN A 119 8.13 -6.10 -10.39
CA GLN A 119 8.33 -7.42 -10.99
C GLN A 119 7.01 -8.15 -11.25
N ALA A 120 6.10 -8.20 -10.28
CA ALA A 120 4.76 -8.78 -10.44
C ALA A 120 3.98 -8.09 -11.57
N THR A 121 4.11 -6.77 -11.68
CA THR A 121 3.52 -5.98 -12.77
C THR A 121 4.06 -6.41 -14.13
N ARG A 122 5.38 -6.55 -14.27
CA ARG A 122 6.02 -6.99 -15.52
C ARG A 122 5.57 -8.41 -15.89
N GLN A 123 5.46 -9.30 -14.91
CA GLN A 123 4.97 -10.67 -15.13
C GLN A 123 3.50 -10.68 -15.57
N TRP A 124 2.65 -9.91 -14.90
CA TRP A 124 1.24 -9.75 -15.26
C TRP A 124 1.10 -9.23 -16.69
N ARG A 125 1.81 -8.16 -17.07
CA ARG A 125 1.81 -7.61 -18.45
C ARG A 125 2.26 -8.64 -19.49
N ARG A 126 3.28 -9.45 -19.18
CA ARG A 126 3.75 -10.53 -20.08
C ARG A 126 2.69 -11.61 -20.26
N SER A 127 1.90 -11.88 -19.23
CA SER A 127 0.82 -12.88 -19.25
C SER A 127 -0.44 -12.44 -20.03
N LEU A 128 -0.51 -11.19 -20.47
CA LEU A 128 -1.61 -10.67 -21.28
C LEU A 128 -1.43 -11.04 -22.76
N THR A 129 -2.52 -11.40 -23.42
CA THR A 129 -2.55 -11.61 -24.87
C THR A 129 -2.41 -10.29 -25.62
N TRP A 130 -2.05 -10.35 -26.91
CA TRP A 130 -1.96 -9.16 -27.76
C TRP A 130 -3.23 -8.31 -27.76
N VAL A 131 -4.41 -8.94 -27.81
CA VAL A 131 -5.70 -8.23 -27.72
C VAL A 131 -5.89 -7.56 -26.37
N GLN A 132 -5.52 -8.22 -25.27
CA GLN A 132 -5.62 -7.65 -23.92
C GLN A 132 -4.66 -6.47 -23.74
N ARG A 133 -3.45 -6.53 -24.32
CA ARG A 133 -2.50 -5.42 -24.31
C ARG A 133 -3.04 -4.21 -25.07
N LEU A 134 -3.61 -4.43 -26.26
CA LEU A 134 -4.25 -3.37 -27.03
C LEU A 134 -5.44 -2.75 -26.28
N ARG A 135 -6.24 -3.58 -25.58
CA ARG A 135 -7.32 -3.09 -24.71
C ARG A 135 -6.80 -2.24 -23.54
N CYS A 136 -5.68 -2.64 -22.93
CA CYS A 136 -5.07 -1.82 -21.87
C CYS A 136 -4.62 -0.45 -22.38
N TYR A 137 -4.16 -0.35 -23.63
CA TYR A 137 -3.75 0.92 -24.23
C TYR A 137 -4.91 1.92 -24.36
N ILE A 138 -6.13 1.44 -24.58
CA ILE A 138 -7.35 2.26 -24.61
C ILE A 138 -8.05 2.38 -23.24
N GLY A 139 -7.36 2.04 -22.14
CA GLY A 139 -7.87 2.13 -20.78
C GLY A 139 -8.79 0.98 -20.34
N TRP A 140 -9.01 -0.03 -21.19
CA TRP A 140 -9.85 -1.17 -20.85
C TRP A 140 -9.01 -2.33 -20.30
N TYR A 141 -8.98 -2.45 -18.98
CA TYR A 141 -8.20 -3.49 -18.32
C TYR A 141 -8.95 -4.83 -18.24
N PRO A 142 -8.26 -5.96 -18.48
CA PRO A 142 -8.89 -7.28 -18.39
C PRO A 142 -9.26 -7.58 -16.95
N GLY A 143 -10.36 -8.32 -16.74
CA GLY A 143 -10.76 -8.82 -15.41
C GLY A 143 -9.83 -9.89 -14.81
N LYS A 144 -8.63 -10.08 -15.37
CA LYS A 144 -7.63 -11.04 -14.89
C LYS A 144 -7.07 -10.55 -13.55
N PRO A 145 -7.07 -11.38 -12.49
CA PRO A 145 -6.49 -11.01 -11.21
C PRO A 145 -5.04 -10.56 -11.36
N PHE A 146 -4.66 -9.53 -10.59
CA PHE A 146 -3.27 -9.14 -10.47
C PHE A 146 -2.56 -10.11 -9.50
N PRO A 147 -1.44 -10.74 -9.90
CA PRO A 147 -0.74 -11.68 -9.03
C PRO A 147 -0.02 -10.93 -7.91
N LEU A 148 -0.36 -11.26 -6.67
CA LEU A 148 0.32 -10.79 -5.46
C LEU A 148 0.70 -12.03 -4.65
N ASP A 149 1.81 -12.65 -5.04
CA ASP A 149 2.32 -13.89 -4.45
C ASP A 149 3.22 -13.61 -3.21
N PHE A 150 3.11 -12.41 -2.65
CA PHE A 150 3.87 -11.92 -1.50
C PHE A 150 2.94 -11.08 -0.60
N PRO A 151 3.27 -10.90 0.69
CA PRO A 151 2.44 -10.13 1.61
C PRO A 151 2.17 -8.71 1.10
N PRO A 152 0.92 -8.24 1.09
CA PRO A 152 0.61 -6.90 0.61
C PRO A 152 1.07 -5.85 1.62
N GLY A 153 1.68 -4.78 1.09
CA GLY A 153 2.20 -3.64 1.84
C GLY A 153 3.58 -3.85 2.46
N GLY A 154 4.44 -2.85 2.31
CA GLY A 154 5.76 -2.75 2.97
C GLY A 154 5.86 -1.61 3.99
N LEU A 155 6.76 -1.76 4.96
CA LEU A 155 7.12 -0.75 5.96
C LEU A 155 8.56 -0.28 5.80
#